data_AF-A0A1I9G0I4-F1
#
_entry.id   AF-A0A1I9G0I4-F1
#
_cell.length_a   1.000
_cell.length_b   1.000
_cell.length_c   1.000
_cell.angle_alpha   90.00
_cell.angle_beta   90.00
_cell.angle_gamma   90.00
#
_symmetry.space_group_name_H-M   'P 1'
#
loop_
_entity.id
_entity.type
_entity.pdbx_description
1 polymer ?
#
loop_
_entity_poly.entity_id
_entity_poly.type
_entity_poly.pdbx_seq_one_letter_code
_entity_poly.pdbx_strand_id
1 'polypeptide(L)'
;MMRYGKIFRGDKIWNAEMAGAIGAILFSDPFEVARDGVEKENVYPNTEWLPNVGVQRGSIMHGSGDPLSPLYPSKKNLYRSKTIKEVFLIKF
;
A
#
# COMPACT_ATOMS: atom_id res chain seq x y z
N MET A 1 -5.98 13.30 4.72
CA MET A 1 -5.67 12.14 5.58
C MET A 1 -6.74 11.08 5.38
N MET A 2 -6.39 9.80 5.49
CA MET A 2 -7.32 8.69 5.30
C MET A 2 -7.00 7.56 6.30
N ARG A 3 -8.02 6.93 6.87
CA ARG A 3 -7.83 5.68 7.63
C ARG A 3 -7.56 4.50 6.69
N TYR A 4 -6.85 3.49 7.19
CA TYR A 4 -6.77 2.17 6.57
C TYR A 4 -8.17 1.51 6.46
N GLY A 5 -8.22 0.29 5.91
CA GLY A 5 -9.45 -0.50 5.77
C GLY A 5 -10.29 -0.20 4.52
N LYS A 6 -11.35 -1.00 4.33
CA LYS A 6 -12.36 -0.97 3.25
C LYS A 6 -11.86 -1.27 1.83
N ILE A 7 -10.78 -0.66 1.37
CA ILE A 7 -10.18 -0.89 0.04
C ILE A 7 -8.66 -1.03 0.15
N PHE A 8 -8.00 -1.50 -0.90
CA PHE A 8 -6.56 -1.57 -0.94
C PHE A 8 -5.93 -0.18 -0.76
N ARG A 9 -4.84 -0.11 0.01
CA ARG A 9 -4.20 1.17 0.34
C ARG A 9 -3.69 1.92 -0.89
N GLY A 10 -3.21 1.20 -1.91
CA GLY A 10 -2.80 1.81 -3.17
C GLY A 10 -3.95 2.52 -3.88
N ASP A 11 -5.15 1.95 -3.85
CA ASP A 11 -6.34 2.58 -4.46
C ASP A 11 -6.73 3.87 -3.75
N LYS A 12 -6.55 3.96 -2.43
CA LYS A 12 -6.74 5.22 -1.68
C LYS A 12 -5.79 6.31 -2.16
N ILE A 13 -4.52 5.97 -2.37
CA ILE A 13 -3.51 6.91 -2.84
C ILE A 13 -3.80 7.33 -4.29
N TRP A 14 -4.13 6.36 -5.15
CA TRP A 14 -4.52 6.63 -6.54
C TRP A 14 -5.73 7.56 -6.62
N ASN A 15 -6.78 7.30 -5.85
CA ASN A 15 -7.95 8.17 -5.82
C ASN A 15 -7.64 9.56 -5.26
N ALA A 16 -6.75 9.67 -4.27
CA ALA A 16 -6.32 10.95 -3.74
C ALA A 16 -5.54 11.76 -4.78
N GLU A 17 -4.64 11.12 -5.52
CA GLU A 17 -3.91 11.73 -6.65
C GLU A 17 -4.88 12.21 -7.73
N MET A 18 -5.84 11.37 -8.13
CA MET A 18 -6.89 11.74 -9.11
C MET A 18 -7.78 12.89 -8.63
N ALA A 19 -7.92 13.07 -7.31
CA ALA A 19 -8.61 14.20 -6.72
C ALA A 19 -7.73 15.46 -6.56
N GLY A 20 -6.47 15.43 -7.04
CA GLY A 20 -5.54 16.56 -7.01
C GLY A 20 -4.73 16.70 -5.73
N ALA A 21 -4.70 15.68 -4.87
CA ALA A 21 -3.86 15.72 -3.68
C ALA A 21 -2.38 15.60 -4.05
N ILE A 22 -1.54 16.47 -3.46
CA ILE A 22 -0.07 16.44 -3.63
C ILE A 22 0.63 15.54 -2.59
N GLY A 23 -0.14 14.96 -1.68
CA GLY A 23 0.36 14.12 -0.59
C GLY A 23 -0.78 13.46 0.17
N ALA A 24 -0.48 12.35 0.82
CA ALA A 24 -1.44 11.57 1.57
C ALA A 24 -0.83 11.04 2.86
N ILE A 25 -1.66 10.97 3.90
CA ILE A 25 -1.33 10.35 5.18
C ILE A 25 -2.34 9.22 5.40
N LEU A 26 -1.82 8.01 5.59
CA LEU A 26 -2.58 6.83 5.99
C LEU A 26 -2.31 6.53 7.46
N PHE A 27 -3.36 6.26 8.23
CA PHE A 27 -3.26 5.91 9.65
C PHE A 27 -4.15 4.72 10.01
N SER A 28 -3.74 3.99 11.05
CA SER A 28 -4.53 2.91 11.64
C SER A 28 -5.49 3.52 12.68
N ASP A 29 -6.78 3.48 12.40
CA ASP A 29 -7.81 4.00 13.31
C ASP A 29 -8.00 3.01 14.48
N PRO A 30 -7.90 3.43 15.76
CA PRO A 30 -8.15 2.55 16.91
C PRO A 30 -9.47 1.78 16.84
N PHE A 31 -10.51 2.34 16.21
CA PHE A 31 -11.76 1.64 15.98
C PHE A 31 -11.59 0.33 15.17
N GLU A 32 -10.55 0.25 14.33
CA GLU A 32 -10.22 -0.93 13.54
C GLU A 32 -9.15 -1.82 14.20
N VAL A 33 -8.20 -1.24 14.93
CA VAL A 33 -6.96 -1.94 15.37
C VAL A 33 -6.71 -1.98 16.88
N ALA A 34 -7.55 -1.34 17.70
CA ALA A 34 -7.44 -1.29 19.15
C ALA A 34 -8.81 -1.04 19.81
N ARG A 35 -9.76 -1.95 19.55
CA ARG A 35 -11.18 -1.76 19.92
C ARG A 35 -11.42 -1.69 21.42
N ASP A 36 -10.57 -2.34 22.20
CA ASP A 36 -10.68 -2.38 23.66
C ASP A 36 -9.96 -1.21 24.34
N GLY A 37 -9.38 -0.29 23.54
CA GLY A 37 -8.69 0.91 24.01
C GLY A 37 -7.23 0.97 23.58
N VAL A 38 -6.63 2.15 23.77
CA VAL A 38 -5.24 2.44 23.37
C VAL A 38 -4.26 2.52 24.54
N GLU A 39 -4.78 2.38 25.77
CA GLU A 39 -3.98 2.32 26.99
C GLU A 39 -3.09 1.09 27.01
N LYS A 40 -1.98 1.17 27.76
CA LYS A 40 -0.92 0.15 27.75
C LYS A 40 -1.45 -1.25 28.04
N GLU A 41 -2.43 -1.38 28.92
CA GLU A 41 -3.02 -2.65 29.36
C GLU A 41 -3.89 -3.28 28.27
N ASN A 42 -4.39 -2.47 27.33
CA ASN A 42 -5.33 -2.88 26.28
C ASN A 42 -4.64 -3.15 24.94
N VAL A 43 -3.33 -2.95 24.83
CA VAL A 43 -2.55 -3.13 23.58
C VAL A 43 -1.34 -4.04 23.79
N TYR A 44 -0.71 -4.45 22.69
CA TYR A 44 0.52 -5.26 22.73
C TYR A 44 1.62 -4.59 23.59
N PRO A 45 2.31 -5.34 24.47
CA PRO A 45 2.31 -6.81 24.58
C PRO A 45 1.23 -7.42 25.48
N ASN A 46 0.35 -6.63 26.09
CA ASN A 46 -0.64 -7.15 27.04
C ASN A 46 -1.84 -7.79 26.34
N THR A 47 -2.14 -7.36 25.12
CA THR A 47 -3.18 -7.94 24.25
C THR A 47 -2.66 -8.07 22.81
N GLU A 48 -3.49 -8.54 21.90
CA GLU A 48 -3.24 -8.59 20.46
C GLU A 48 -3.43 -7.24 19.73
N TRP A 49 -3.95 -6.21 20.41
CA TRP A 49 -4.27 -4.93 19.77
C TRP A 49 -3.03 -4.09 19.47
N LEU A 50 -3.13 -3.23 18.44
CA LEU A 50 -2.01 -2.41 17.97
C LEU A 50 -1.72 -1.26 18.96
N PRO A 51 -0.48 -1.11 19.43
CA PRO A 51 -0.11 0.03 20.27
C PRO A 51 -0.11 1.34 19.46
N ASN A 52 -0.27 2.47 20.13
CA ASN A 52 -0.33 3.81 19.51
C ASN A 52 0.91 4.19 18.67
N VAL A 53 2.07 3.62 18.98
CA VAL A 53 3.31 3.78 18.21
C VAL A 53 3.43 2.83 17.01
N GLY A 54 2.51 1.87 16.89
CA GLY A 54 2.48 0.88 15.82
C GLY A 54 1.99 1.48 14.51
N VAL A 55 2.73 1.22 13.43
CA VAL A 55 2.39 1.69 12.08
C VAL A 55 2.29 0.51 11.12
N GLN A 56 1.15 0.38 10.43
CA GLN A 56 1.01 -0.61 9.37
C GLN A 56 1.87 -0.20 8.16
N ARG A 57 2.79 -1.07 7.75
CA ARG A 57 3.52 -0.94 6.48
C ARG A 57 2.76 -1.63 5.34
N GLY A 58 3.10 -1.30 4.10
CA GLY A 58 2.61 -2.04 2.94
C GLY A 58 2.82 -1.29 1.62
N SER A 59 2.89 -2.02 0.52
CA SER A 59 2.98 -1.44 -0.82
C SER A 59 1.73 -0.62 -1.17
N ILE A 60 1.94 0.48 -1.89
CA ILE A 60 0.90 1.30 -2.53
C ILE A 60 0.86 1.11 -4.06
N MET A 61 1.67 0.18 -4.59
CA MET A 61 1.80 -0.05 -6.02
C MET A 61 0.47 -0.50 -6.62
N HIS A 62 0.04 0.19 -7.68
CA HIS A 62 -1.11 -0.17 -8.49
C HIS A 62 -0.63 -0.97 -9.72
N GLY A 63 -0.50 -2.28 -9.59
CA GLY A 63 0.03 -3.17 -10.62
C GLY A 63 0.49 -4.53 -10.06
N SER A 64 1.07 -5.37 -10.92
CA SER A 64 1.51 -6.73 -10.56
C SER A 64 2.98 -6.97 -10.93
N GLY A 65 3.69 -7.67 -10.05
CA GLY A 65 5.09 -8.07 -10.26
C GLY A 65 6.10 -6.94 -9.99
N ASP A 66 7.29 -7.08 -10.58
CA ASP A 66 8.34 -6.06 -10.55
C ASP A 66 7.92 -4.86 -11.43
N PRO A 67 7.83 -3.64 -10.86
CA PRO A 67 7.51 -2.42 -11.62
C PRO A 67 8.36 -2.20 -12.87
N LEU A 68 9.61 -2.67 -12.85
CA LEU A 68 10.59 -2.40 -13.90
C LEU A 68 10.66 -3.50 -14.97
N SER A 69 10.02 -4.64 -14.73
CA SER A 69 9.92 -5.73 -15.71
C SER A 69 8.49 -6.27 -15.84
N PRO A 70 7.51 -5.45 -16.21
CA PRO A 70 6.13 -5.91 -16.31
C PRO A 70 6.01 -7.01 -17.36
N LEU A 71 5.30 -8.09 -16.99
CA LEU A 71 5.04 -9.26 -17.83
C LEU A 71 6.29 -10.07 -18.24
N TYR A 72 7.47 -9.75 -17.70
CA TYR A 72 8.72 -10.49 -17.93
C TYR A 72 9.40 -10.84 -16.61
N PRO A 73 10.20 -11.92 -16.57
CA PRO A 73 11.06 -12.19 -15.41
C PRO A 73 12.12 -11.10 -15.20
N SER A 74 12.33 -10.70 -13.95
CA SER A 74 13.39 -9.75 -13.53
C SER A 74 14.79 -10.34 -13.64
N LYS A 75 15.23 -10.72 -14.85
CA LYS A 75 16.56 -11.26 -15.15
C LYS A 75 17.49 -10.16 -15.62
N LYS A 76 18.76 -10.21 -15.21
CA LYS A 76 19.80 -9.21 -15.54
C LYS A 76 19.93 -8.91 -17.04
N ASN A 77 19.69 -9.90 -17.89
CA ASN A 77 19.87 -9.83 -19.35
C ASN A 77 18.54 -9.60 -20.11
N LEU A 78 17.42 -9.37 -19.42
CA LEU A 78 16.14 -9.01 -20.02
C LEU A 78 15.80 -7.54 -19.77
N TYR A 79 14.84 -7.02 -20.55
CA TYR A 79 14.41 -5.61 -20.56
C TYR A 79 14.24 -5.04 -19.14
N ARG A 80 14.89 -3.90 -18.88
CA ARG A 80 14.99 -3.29 -17.54
C ARG A 80 13.93 -2.25 -17.21
N SER A 81 13.15 -1.81 -18.19
CA SER A 81 12.12 -0.78 -17.98
C SER A 81 11.30 -0.64 -19.26
N LYS A 82 10.15 -1.31 -19.31
CA LYS A 82 9.04 -0.91 -20.18
C LYS A 82 7.83 -0.73 -19.28
N THR A 83 7.01 0.27 -19.54
CA THR A 83 5.68 0.36 -18.94
C THR A 83 4.79 -0.75 -19.48
N ILE A 84 3.72 -1.10 -18.76
CA ILE A 84 2.74 -2.10 -19.25
C ILE A 84 2.23 -1.71 -20.66
N LYS A 85 1.96 -0.41 -20.90
CA LYS A 85 1.56 0.09 -22.22
C LYS A 85 2.60 -0.20 -23.31
N GLU A 86 3.88 0.04 -23.02
CA GLU A 86 4.97 -0.21 -23.97
C GLU A 86 5.17 -1.70 -24.26
N VAL A 87 4.87 -2.59 -23.30
CA VAL A 87 4.89 -4.04 -23.55
C VAL A 87 3.75 -4.45 -24.49
N PHE A 88 2.54 -3.95 -24.29
CA PHE A 88 1.40 -4.26 -25.15
C PHE A 88 1.52 -3.74 -26.59
N LEU A 89 2.32 -2.71 -26.83
CA LEU A 89 2.56 -2.15 -28.17
C LEU A 89 3.49 -3.02 -29.04
N ILE A 90 4.21 -3.96 -28.44
CA ILE A 90 5.02 -4.95 -29.15
C ILE A 90 4.09 -6.11 -29.52
N LYS A 91 3.23 -5.88 -30.51
CA LYS A 91 2.43 -6.95 -31.11
C LYS A 91 3.35 -7.87 -31.92
N PHE A 92 3.17 -9.17 -31.74
CA PHE A 92 3.65 -10.19 -32.68
C PHE A 92 2.93 -10.06 -34.03
#